data_AF-A0A9W8XC48-F1
#
_entry.id   AF-A0A9W8XC48-F1
#
_cell.length_a   1.000
_cell.length_b   1.000
_cell.length_c   1.000
_cell.angle_alpha   90.00
_cell.angle_beta   90.00
_cell.angle_gamma   90.00
#
_symmetry.space_group_name_H-M   'P 1'
#
loop_
_entity.id
_entity.type
_entity.pdbx_description
1 polymer ?
#
loop_
_entity_poly.entity_id
_entity_poly.type
_entity_poly.pdbx_seq_one_letter_code
_entity_poly.pdbx_strand_id
1 'polypeptide(L)'
;MGDTDPETVNILHAAFDLEYNSGPDPRTESHLREPHPVRNKAYALKSSLHTIGAQLACHLTDGSFAHELPSCEPSNPLPTAYRFSHWRTARVYTIHWSLTIILNKTLLKLLPTYEPSRYALEAECSTIALEICKTWENAWTNRPIGACHVWLGFVMAYEFCGDEVQSWILGALNRLLEDQGVGSGGGRRRWWGDV
;
A
#
# COMPACT_ATOMS: atom_id res chain seq x y z
N MET A 1 -10.48 2.45 -26.94
CA MET A 1 -11.73 3.20 -26.70
C MET A 1 -12.77 2.15 -26.40
N GLY A 2 -12.86 1.73 -25.14
CA GLY A 2 -13.68 0.60 -24.70
C GLY A 2 -14.19 0.93 -23.31
N ASP A 3 -15.52 0.98 -23.20
CA ASP A 3 -16.29 1.25 -22.00
C ASP A 3 -15.86 0.36 -20.83
N THR A 4 -15.47 0.97 -19.72
CA THR A 4 -15.39 0.31 -18.42
C THR A 4 -16.80 0.03 -17.93
N ASP A 5 -17.13 -1.26 -17.82
CA ASP A 5 -18.37 -1.78 -17.25
C ASP A 5 -18.53 -1.32 -15.78
N PRO A 6 -19.60 -0.56 -15.44
CA PRO A 6 -19.81 0.03 -14.11
C PRO A 6 -19.96 -0.99 -12.97
N GLU A 7 -20.10 -2.28 -13.27
CA GLU A 7 -20.32 -3.32 -12.25
C GLU A 7 -19.04 -3.80 -11.55
N THR A 8 -17.86 -3.61 -12.14
CA THR A 8 -16.60 -4.12 -11.55
C THR A 8 -15.95 -3.13 -10.59
N VAL A 9 -16.13 -1.83 -10.83
CA VAL A 9 -15.83 -0.77 -9.86
C VAL A 9 -16.65 -0.97 -8.59
N ASN A 10 -17.90 -1.45 -8.74
CA ASN A 10 -18.83 -1.69 -7.64
C ASN A 10 -18.41 -2.79 -6.67
N ILE A 11 -17.54 -3.75 -6.98
CA ILE A 11 -17.17 -4.81 -6.01
C ILE A 11 -16.04 -4.34 -5.08
N LEU A 12 -15.05 -3.62 -5.63
CA LEU A 12 -14.03 -2.97 -4.81
C LEU A 12 -14.63 -1.80 -4.05
N HIS A 13 -15.51 -1.01 -4.65
CA HIS A 13 -16.29 0.00 -3.94
C HIS A 13 -17.23 -0.62 -2.89
N ALA A 14 -18.00 -1.68 -3.19
CA ALA A 14 -18.94 -2.28 -2.22
C ALA A 14 -18.25 -2.97 -1.04
N ALA A 15 -17.02 -3.45 -1.19
CA ALA A 15 -16.22 -3.92 -0.06
C ALA A 15 -15.76 -2.76 0.85
N PHE A 16 -15.75 -1.52 0.34
CA PHE A 16 -15.37 -0.31 1.05
C PHE A 16 -16.55 0.62 1.44
N ASP A 17 -17.72 0.51 0.79
CA ASP A 17 -18.86 1.45 0.89
C ASP A 17 -20.03 0.98 1.79
N LEU A 18 -19.86 -0.09 2.57
CA LEU A 18 -20.91 -0.57 3.48
C LEU A 18 -21.17 0.31 4.73
N GLU A 19 -20.59 1.51 4.84
CA GLU A 19 -20.84 2.45 5.95
C GLU A 19 -20.98 3.92 5.50
N TYR A 20 -21.61 4.19 4.35
CA TYR A 20 -21.87 5.57 3.91
C TYR A 20 -23.35 5.82 3.59
N ASN A 21 -24.23 5.78 4.60
CA ASN A 21 -25.48 6.54 4.57
C ASN A 21 -26.19 6.60 5.93
N SER A 22 -25.69 7.49 6.79
CA SER A 22 -26.48 8.07 7.88
C SER A 22 -25.98 9.49 8.11
N GLY A 23 -26.71 10.46 7.55
CA GLY A 23 -26.43 11.88 7.79
C GLY A 23 -26.46 12.20 9.28
N PRO A 24 -25.68 13.20 9.74
CA PRO A 24 -25.54 13.46 11.17
C PRO A 24 -26.86 13.99 11.75
N ASP A 25 -27.36 13.32 12.80
CA ASP A 25 -28.42 13.83 13.65
C ASP A 25 -27.89 15.05 14.44
N PRO A 26 -28.52 16.24 14.30
CA PRO A 26 -28.10 17.47 14.97
C PRO A 26 -28.19 17.43 16.50
N ARG A 27 -28.64 16.32 17.11
CA ARG A 27 -28.66 16.10 18.56
C ARG A 27 -27.38 15.47 19.14
N THR A 28 -26.36 15.21 18.31
CA THR A 28 -25.13 14.50 18.71
C THR A 28 -23.92 15.42 18.91
N GLU A 29 -24.10 16.74 19.02
CA GLU A 29 -22.99 17.68 19.19
C GLU A 29 -22.47 17.76 20.65
N SER A 30 -23.15 17.16 21.62
CA SER A 30 -22.74 17.19 23.04
C SER A 30 -21.76 16.09 23.46
N HIS A 31 -21.40 15.15 22.58
CA HIS A 31 -20.40 14.09 22.85
C HIS A 31 -19.00 14.37 22.27
N LEU A 32 -18.77 15.57 21.75
CA LEU A 32 -17.60 15.98 20.94
C LEU A 32 -16.22 15.98 21.62
N ARG A 33 -16.00 15.35 22.79
CA ARG A 33 -14.72 15.51 23.51
C ARG A 33 -14.11 14.30 24.19
N GLU A 34 -14.69 13.11 24.12
CA GLU A 34 -13.96 11.93 24.61
C GLU A 34 -13.10 11.33 23.49
N PRO A 35 -11.77 11.27 23.65
CA PRO A 35 -10.92 10.64 22.67
C PRO A 35 -11.27 9.15 22.58
N HIS A 36 -11.73 8.72 21.41
CA HIS A 36 -12.04 7.32 21.15
C HIS A 36 -10.84 6.44 21.60
N PRO A 37 -11.03 5.45 22.48
CA PRO A 37 -9.91 4.73 23.11
C PRO A 37 -9.01 4.02 22.07
N VAL A 38 -9.59 3.62 20.93
CA VAL A 38 -8.83 3.06 19.79
C VAL A 38 -7.94 4.12 19.13
N ARG A 39 -8.34 5.40 19.10
CA ARG A 39 -7.54 6.49 18.52
C ARG A 39 -6.25 6.71 19.30
N ASN A 40 -6.33 6.73 20.64
CA ASN A 40 -5.14 6.87 21.48
C ASN A 40 -4.18 5.69 21.32
N LYS A 41 -4.73 4.46 21.26
CA LYS A 41 -3.93 3.25 20.99
C LYS A 41 -3.29 3.29 19.60
N ALA A 42 -4.01 3.78 18.59
CA ALA A 42 -3.49 3.91 17.23
C ALA A 42 -2.34 4.93 17.16
N TYR A 43 -2.45 6.08 17.83
CA TYR A 43 -1.35 7.04 17.92
C TYR A 43 -0.14 6.48 18.68
N ALA A 44 -0.37 5.75 19.78
CA ALA A 44 0.72 5.11 20.53
C ALA A 44 1.45 4.06 19.66
N LEU A 45 0.70 3.22 18.94
CA LEU A 45 1.29 2.26 18.01
C LEU A 45 2.04 2.97 16.87
N LYS A 46 1.52 4.09 16.38
CA LYS A 46 2.16 4.88 15.32
C LYS A 46 3.49 5.44 15.80
N SER A 47 3.54 5.96 17.02
CA SER A 47 4.78 6.44 17.63
C SER A 47 5.82 5.32 17.76
N SER A 48 5.41 4.12 18.16
CA SER A 48 6.30 2.95 18.23
C SER A 48 6.81 2.53 16.85
N LEU A 49 5.92 2.48 15.84
CA LEU A 49 6.31 2.19 14.45
C LEU A 49 7.26 3.25 13.90
N HIS A 50 7.01 4.54 14.16
CA HIS A 50 7.89 5.62 13.74
C HIS A 50 9.30 5.49 14.33
N THR A 51 9.41 5.03 15.58
CA THR A 51 10.72 4.77 16.21
C THR A 51 11.48 3.66 15.48
N ILE A 52 10.80 2.57 15.13
CA ILE A 52 11.37 1.48 14.32
C ILE A 52 11.72 1.98 12.91
N GLY A 53 10.83 2.76 12.30
CA GLY A 53 11.01 3.35 10.97
C GLY A 53 12.22 4.26 10.89
N ALA A 54 12.49 5.05 11.93
CA ALA A 54 13.68 5.89 12.01
C ALA A 54 14.97 5.05 11.99
N GLN A 55 15.01 3.93 12.74
CA GLN A 55 16.16 3.02 12.74
C GLN A 55 16.35 2.36 11.36
N LEU A 56 15.26 1.92 10.73
CA LEU A 56 15.29 1.37 9.37
C LEU A 56 15.74 2.42 8.34
N ALA A 57 15.27 3.65 8.44
CA ALA A 57 15.65 4.73 7.51
C ALA A 57 17.16 5.05 7.59
N CYS A 58 17.78 4.98 8.78
CA CYS A 58 19.23 5.10 8.90
C CYS A 58 19.97 4.05 8.06
N HIS A 59 19.49 2.81 8.07
CA HIS A 59 20.09 1.70 7.32
C HIS A 59 19.86 1.74 5.80
N LEU A 60 18.85 2.47 5.33
CA LEU A 60 18.70 2.80 3.91
C LEU A 60 19.64 3.93 3.52
N THR A 61 19.75 4.95 4.37
CA THR A 61 20.55 6.15 4.10
C THR A 61 22.04 5.84 4.06
N ASP A 62 22.53 4.98 4.95
CA ASP A 62 23.92 4.55 4.98
C ASP A 62 24.25 3.43 3.96
N GLY A 63 23.23 2.92 3.26
CA GLY A 63 23.35 1.85 2.27
C GLY A 63 23.67 0.47 2.86
N SER A 64 23.59 0.29 4.18
CA SER A 64 23.94 -0.98 4.83
C SER A 64 22.99 -2.12 4.48
N PHE A 65 21.71 -1.82 4.26
CA PHE A 65 20.67 -2.82 4.01
C PHE A 65 20.12 -2.83 2.59
N ALA A 66 20.13 -1.68 1.91
CA ALA A 66 19.75 -1.58 0.51
C ALA A 66 20.43 -0.39 -0.15
N HIS A 67 20.59 -0.48 -1.46
CA HIS A 67 20.91 0.67 -2.31
C HIS A 67 19.71 1.03 -3.15
N GLU A 68 19.34 2.31 -3.15
CA GLU A 68 18.43 2.86 -4.17
C GLU A 68 19.23 3.12 -5.44
N LEU A 69 18.85 2.44 -6.52
CA LEU A 69 19.53 2.50 -7.81
C LEU A 69 18.52 2.74 -8.94
N PRO A 70 18.95 3.21 -10.12
CA PRO A 70 18.05 3.35 -11.26
C PRO A 70 17.30 2.05 -11.55
N SER A 71 16.01 2.18 -11.88
CA SER A 71 15.21 1.02 -12.26
C SER A 71 15.78 0.36 -13.53
N CYS A 72 15.87 -0.97 -13.51
CA CYS A 72 16.25 -1.78 -14.65
C CYS A 72 15.08 -2.06 -15.60
N GLU A 73 13.83 -1.80 -15.18
CA GLU A 73 12.63 -2.05 -15.97
C GLU A 73 12.19 -0.76 -16.72
N PRO A 74 12.27 -0.72 -18.06
CA PRO A 74 11.94 0.50 -18.82
C PRO A 74 10.48 0.95 -18.68
N SER A 75 9.58 0.02 -18.38
CA SER A 75 8.14 0.27 -18.15
C SER A 75 7.81 0.60 -16.70
N ASN A 76 8.80 0.71 -15.81
CA ASN A 76 8.56 1.09 -14.43
C ASN A 76 8.30 2.60 -14.33
N PRO A 77 7.14 3.04 -13.82
CA PRO A 77 6.88 4.46 -13.61
C PRO A 77 7.78 5.07 -12.52
N LEU A 78 8.47 4.23 -11.73
CA LEU A 78 9.43 4.67 -10.74
C LEU A 78 10.84 4.73 -11.34
N PRO A 79 11.53 5.88 -11.23
CA PRO A 79 12.88 6.05 -11.79
C PRO A 79 13.93 5.21 -11.04
N THR A 80 13.64 4.81 -9.82
CA THR A 80 14.55 4.07 -8.94
C THR A 80 13.89 2.82 -8.36
N ALA A 81 14.74 1.88 -7.92
CA ALA A 81 14.35 0.66 -7.25
C ALA A 81 15.34 0.33 -6.12
N TYR A 82 14.84 -0.34 -5.08
CA TYR A 82 15.67 -0.82 -3.99
C TYR A 82 16.31 -2.16 -4.33
N ARG A 83 17.63 -2.22 -4.15
CA ARG A 83 18.40 -3.47 -4.17
C ARG A 83 18.81 -3.84 -2.76
N PHE A 84 17.97 -4.62 -2.08
CA PHE A 84 18.30 -5.19 -0.78
C PHE A 84 19.35 -6.28 -0.90
N SER A 85 20.30 -6.30 0.04
CA SER A 85 21.31 -7.35 0.16
C SER A 85 20.71 -8.73 0.48
N HIS A 86 19.54 -8.77 1.13
CA HIS A 86 18.83 -10.00 1.48
C HIS A 86 17.31 -9.81 1.42
N TRP A 87 16.59 -10.78 0.85
CA TRP A 87 15.12 -10.79 0.80
C TRP A 87 14.43 -10.66 2.17
N ARG A 88 15.06 -11.12 3.26
CA ARG A 88 14.51 -10.99 4.63
C ARG A 88 14.46 -9.53 5.05
N THR A 89 15.50 -8.78 4.70
CA THR A 89 15.56 -7.34 4.92
C THR A 89 14.46 -6.66 4.12
N ALA A 90 14.35 -6.93 2.82
CA ALA A 90 13.26 -6.41 1.98
C ALA A 90 11.88 -6.65 2.61
N ARG A 91 11.62 -7.87 3.10
CA ARG A 91 10.38 -8.23 3.81
C ARG A 91 10.14 -7.41 5.08
N VAL A 92 11.17 -7.11 5.87
CA VAL A 92 11.03 -6.28 7.08
C VAL A 92 10.58 -4.87 6.71
N TYR A 93 11.18 -4.26 5.68
CA TYR A 93 10.79 -2.94 5.19
C TYR A 93 9.37 -2.94 4.64
N THR A 94 9.01 -3.90 3.78
CA THR A 94 7.66 -3.94 3.21
C THR A 94 6.59 -4.14 4.29
N ILE A 95 6.83 -5.01 5.29
CA ILE A 95 5.90 -5.17 6.42
C ILE A 95 5.78 -3.87 7.22
N HIS A 96 6.90 -3.23 7.57
CA HIS A 96 6.90 -1.98 8.32
C HIS A 96 6.10 -0.89 7.60
N TRP A 97 6.35 -0.71 6.31
CA TRP A 97 5.64 0.25 5.47
C TRP A 97 4.15 -0.08 5.33
N SER A 98 3.78 -1.35 5.09
CA SER A 98 2.38 -1.77 5.06
C SER A 98 1.64 -1.48 6.36
N LEU A 99 2.26 -1.79 7.51
CA LEU A 99 1.67 -1.51 8.82
C LEU A 99 1.48 -0.01 9.06
N THR A 100 2.41 0.81 8.58
CA THR A 100 2.31 2.27 8.69
C THR A 100 1.15 2.80 7.86
N ILE A 101 0.97 2.34 6.61
CA ILE A 101 -0.20 2.70 5.79
C ILE A 101 -1.50 2.25 6.47
N ILE A 102 -1.60 1.01 6.95
CA ILE A 102 -2.81 0.49 7.63
C ILE A 102 -3.18 1.37 8.83
N LEU A 103 -2.18 1.76 9.61
CA LEU A 103 -2.39 2.55 10.80
C LEU A 103 -2.80 3.98 10.49
N ASN A 104 -2.14 4.62 9.51
CA ASN A 104 -2.52 5.93 9.02
C ASN A 104 -3.94 5.92 8.44
N LYS A 105 -4.29 4.91 7.65
CA LYS A 105 -5.66 4.73 7.14
C LYS A 105 -6.68 4.56 8.27
N THR A 106 -6.31 3.82 9.32
CA THR A 106 -7.16 3.67 10.51
C THR A 106 -7.34 5.01 11.23
N LEU A 107 -6.28 5.80 11.39
CA LEU A 107 -6.35 7.15 11.95
C LEU A 107 -7.22 8.07 11.08
N LEU A 108 -7.08 8.02 9.75
CA LEU A 108 -7.93 8.75 8.81
C LEU A 108 -9.41 8.41 8.96
N LYS A 109 -9.76 7.16 9.29
CA LYS A 109 -11.16 6.78 9.58
C LYS A 109 -11.66 7.28 10.94
N LEU A 110 -10.76 7.43 11.91
CA LEU A 110 -11.11 7.85 13.28
C LEU A 110 -11.07 9.37 13.49
N LEU A 111 -10.49 10.13 12.55
CA LEU A 111 -10.37 11.58 12.63
C LEU A 111 -11.53 12.28 11.91
N PRO A 112 -12.07 13.37 12.48
CA PRO A 112 -13.05 14.20 11.77
C PRO A 112 -12.50 14.70 10.44
N THR A 113 -13.35 14.82 9.41
CA THR A 113 -12.94 15.20 8.04
C THR A 113 -12.26 16.57 7.94
N TYR A 114 -12.53 17.48 8.87
CA TYR A 114 -11.92 18.81 8.94
C TYR A 114 -10.57 18.86 9.68
N GLU A 115 -10.11 17.73 10.24
CA GLU A 115 -8.87 17.72 11.01
C GLU A 115 -7.64 17.93 10.09
N PRO A 116 -6.82 18.98 10.29
CA PRO A 116 -5.70 19.28 9.40
C PRO A 116 -4.65 18.17 9.32
N SER A 117 -4.54 17.34 10.36
CA SER A 117 -3.59 16.22 10.41
C SER A 117 -3.90 15.12 9.39
N ARG A 118 -5.10 15.09 8.82
CA ARG A 118 -5.47 14.14 7.74
C ARG A 118 -4.57 14.29 6.52
N TYR A 119 -4.29 15.52 6.10
CA TYR A 119 -3.40 15.78 4.95
C TYR A 119 -1.99 15.22 5.18
N ALA A 120 -1.47 15.34 6.41
CA ALA A 120 -0.16 14.79 6.75
C ALA A 120 -0.16 13.25 6.73
N LEU A 121 -1.25 12.61 7.19
CA LEU A 121 -1.41 11.16 7.14
C LEU A 121 -1.48 10.63 5.71
N GLU A 122 -2.25 11.31 4.84
CA GLU A 122 -2.39 10.95 3.42
C GLU A 122 -1.05 11.12 2.68
N ALA A 123 -0.37 12.25 2.89
CA ALA A 123 0.94 12.50 2.29
C ALA A 123 2.00 11.47 2.72
N GLU A 124 1.99 11.08 3.99
CA GLU A 124 2.85 10.01 4.51
C GLU A 124 2.52 8.67 3.85
N CYS A 125 1.24 8.32 3.71
CA CYS A 125 0.83 7.11 3.00
C CYS A 125 1.29 7.10 1.54
N SER A 126 1.10 8.20 0.80
CA SER A 126 1.55 8.29 -0.60
C SER A 126 3.06 8.18 -0.73
N THR A 127 3.81 8.79 0.18
CA THR A 127 5.28 8.65 0.20
C THR A 127 5.67 7.19 0.42
N ILE A 128 5.12 6.54 1.44
CA ILE A 128 5.41 5.14 1.77
C ILE A 128 4.96 4.19 0.66
N ALA A 129 3.85 4.46 -0.01
CA ALA A 129 3.35 3.67 -1.12
C ALA A 129 4.36 3.61 -2.28
N LEU A 130 4.99 4.74 -2.60
CA LEU A 130 6.06 4.78 -3.60
C LEU A 130 7.29 3.98 -3.14
N GLU A 131 7.67 4.08 -1.86
CA GLU A 131 8.78 3.30 -1.28
C GLU A 131 8.54 1.79 -1.37
N ILE A 132 7.31 1.34 -1.10
CA ILE A 132 6.90 -0.06 -1.30
C ILE A 132 7.07 -0.46 -2.77
N CYS A 133 6.63 0.37 -3.69
CA CYS A 133 6.68 0.05 -5.12
C CYS A 133 8.13 -0.06 -5.63
N LYS A 134 9.08 0.71 -5.07
CA LYS A 134 10.52 0.56 -5.35
C LYS A 134 11.07 -0.83 -5.00
N THR A 135 10.38 -1.64 -4.20
CA THR A 135 10.82 -3.01 -3.86
C THR A 135 10.56 -4.06 -4.95
N TRP A 136 9.82 -3.68 -6.00
CA TRP A 136 9.43 -4.59 -7.08
C TRP A 136 10.58 -5.42 -7.65
N GLU A 137 11.67 -4.78 -8.06
CA GLU A 137 12.77 -5.49 -8.72
C GLU A 137 13.44 -6.50 -7.79
N ASN A 138 13.52 -6.18 -6.50
CA ASN A 138 14.04 -7.12 -5.51
C ASN A 138 13.11 -8.33 -5.40
N ALA A 139 11.80 -8.10 -5.31
CA ALA A 139 10.82 -9.16 -5.22
C ALA A 139 10.78 -10.01 -6.49
N TRP A 140 10.84 -9.38 -7.67
CA TRP A 140 10.99 -10.07 -8.94
C TRP A 140 12.24 -10.96 -8.90
N THR A 141 13.41 -10.42 -8.59
CA THR A 141 14.67 -11.19 -8.58
C THR A 141 14.65 -12.37 -7.58
N ASN A 142 13.91 -12.25 -6.48
CA ASN A 142 13.84 -13.26 -5.41
C ASN A 142 12.59 -14.16 -5.46
N ARG A 143 11.94 -14.30 -6.62
CA ARG A 143 10.79 -15.23 -6.77
C ARG A 143 11.18 -16.68 -6.41
N PRO A 144 10.26 -17.46 -5.83
CA PRO A 144 8.86 -17.13 -5.51
C PRO A 144 8.70 -16.35 -4.18
N ILE A 145 9.70 -16.39 -3.30
CA ILE A 145 9.67 -15.74 -1.96
C ILE A 145 9.42 -14.23 -2.07
N GLY A 146 9.94 -13.64 -3.14
CA GLY A 146 9.60 -12.31 -3.67
C GLY A 146 8.13 -11.95 -3.58
N ALA A 147 7.30 -12.74 -4.26
CA ALA A 147 5.87 -12.50 -4.35
C ALA A 147 5.19 -12.45 -2.99
N CYS A 148 5.60 -13.33 -2.06
CA CYS A 148 5.00 -13.41 -0.74
C CYS A 148 5.19 -12.16 0.12
N HIS A 149 6.28 -11.39 -0.08
CA HIS A 149 6.56 -10.23 0.79
C HIS A 149 6.18 -8.88 0.19
N VAL A 150 5.86 -8.81 -1.12
CA VAL A 150 5.37 -7.57 -1.75
C VAL A 150 3.86 -7.54 -1.91
N TRP A 151 3.16 -8.68 -1.89
CA TRP A 151 1.71 -8.72 -2.13
C TRP A 151 0.92 -7.77 -1.21
N LEU A 152 1.10 -7.90 0.12
CA LEU A 152 0.45 -7.01 1.08
C LEU A 152 0.87 -5.54 0.87
N GLY A 153 2.15 -5.30 0.61
CA GLY A 153 2.66 -3.97 0.32
C GLY A 153 1.94 -3.32 -0.85
N PHE A 154 1.85 -4.02 -1.96
CA PHE A 154 1.29 -3.50 -3.21
C PHE A 154 -0.21 -3.24 -3.08
N VAL A 155 -0.93 -4.13 -2.40
CA VAL A 155 -2.35 -3.91 -2.08
C VAL A 155 -2.53 -2.65 -1.24
N MET A 156 -1.69 -2.44 -0.22
CA MET A 156 -1.76 -1.22 0.60
C MET A 156 -1.32 0.04 -0.15
N ALA A 157 -0.33 -0.07 -1.03
CA ALA A 157 0.21 1.06 -1.79
C ALA A 157 -0.77 1.54 -2.87
N TYR A 158 -1.53 0.64 -3.49
CA TYR A 158 -2.42 0.92 -4.61
C TYR A 158 -3.30 2.16 -4.38
N GLU A 159 -3.98 2.23 -3.24
CA GLU A 159 -4.91 3.32 -2.90
C GLU A 159 -4.27 4.70 -2.77
N PHE A 160 -2.96 4.76 -2.50
CA PHE A 160 -2.24 6.01 -2.25
C PHE A 160 -1.30 6.41 -3.40
N CYS A 161 -1.36 5.67 -4.51
CA CYS A 161 -0.61 5.91 -5.73
C CYS A 161 -1.50 6.57 -6.79
N GLY A 162 -0.89 7.29 -7.74
CA GLY A 162 -1.60 7.80 -8.94
C GLY A 162 -1.88 6.69 -9.97
N ASP A 163 -2.77 6.97 -10.93
CA ASP A 163 -3.32 6.00 -11.89
C ASP A 163 -2.27 5.20 -12.67
N GLU A 164 -1.17 5.86 -13.06
CA GLU A 164 -0.06 5.22 -13.77
C GLU A 164 0.60 4.13 -12.91
N VAL A 165 0.90 4.45 -11.65
CA VAL A 165 1.52 3.53 -10.69
C VAL A 165 0.52 2.45 -10.27
N GLN A 166 -0.76 2.78 -10.11
CA GLN A 166 -1.83 1.81 -9.83
C GLN A 166 -1.92 0.74 -10.94
N SER A 167 -1.97 1.18 -12.20
CA SER A 167 -2.01 0.29 -13.36
C SER A 167 -0.76 -0.60 -13.42
N TRP A 168 0.41 -0.02 -13.14
CA TRP A 168 1.66 -0.76 -13.05
C TRP A 168 1.67 -1.78 -11.90
N ILE A 169 1.17 -1.44 -10.71
CA ILE A 169 1.04 -2.36 -9.55
C ILE A 169 0.21 -3.60 -9.96
N LEU A 170 -0.94 -3.38 -10.60
CA LEU A 170 -1.79 -4.48 -11.05
C LEU A 170 -1.08 -5.37 -12.08
N GLY A 171 -0.39 -4.76 -13.05
CA GLY A 171 0.43 -5.49 -14.01
C GLY A 171 1.54 -6.30 -13.33
N ALA A 172 2.22 -5.73 -12.34
CA ALA A 172 3.27 -6.37 -11.56
C ALA A 172 2.73 -7.58 -10.77
N LEU A 173 1.60 -7.44 -10.08
CA LEU A 173 0.94 -8.54 -9.38
C LEU A 173 0.50 -9.66 -10.35
N ASN A 174 -0.05 -9.32 -11.50
CA ASN A 174 -0.42 -10.30 -12.53
C ASN A 174 0.81 -11.07 -13.05
N ARG A 175 1.93 -10.39 -13.30
CA ARG A 175 3.18 -11.05 -13.71
C ARG A 175 3.68 -12.04 -12.66
N LEU A 176 3.57 -11.71 -11.37
CA LEU A 176 3.91 -12.65 -10.30
C LEU A 176 3.02 -13.89 -10.31
N LEU A 177 1.71 -13.73 -10.52
CA LEU A 177 0.77 -14.85 -10.59
C LEU A 177 1.00 -15.76 -11.79
N GLU A 178 1.29 -15.17 -12.96
CA GLU A 178 1.59 -15.91 -14.18
C GLU A 178 2.88 -16.76 -14.04
N ASP A 179 3.92 -16.19 -13.41
CA ASP A 179 5.20 -16.87 -13.15
C ASP A 179 5.06 -18.07 -12.17
N GLN A 180 4.07 -18.05 -11.27
CA GLN A 180 3.77 -19.19 -10.39
C GLN A 180 3.13 -20.40 -11.10
N GLY A 181 2.95 -20.36 -12.43
CA GLY A 181 2.51 -21.52 -13.20
C GLY A 181 1.03 -21.88 -13.04
N VAL A 182 0.19 -20.95 -12.56
CA VAL A 182 -1.29 -21.12 -12.49
C VAL A 182 -1.93 -21.20 -13.91
N GLY A 183 -1.13 -21.25 -14.97
CA GLY A 183 -1.53 -21.23 -16.37
C GLY A 183 -1.13 -22.43 -17.24
N SER A 184 -0.89 -23.63 -16.70
CA SER A 184 -0.68 -24.83 -17.55
C SER A 184 -1.64 -25.99 -17.28
N GLY A 185 -2.77 -25.74 -16.63
CA GLY A 185 -3.84 -26.72 -16.49
C GLY A 185 -5.20 -26.07 -16.27
N GLY A 186 -5.89 -25.71 -17.36
CA GLY A 186 -7.34 -25.47 -17.36
C GLY A 186 -7.83 -24.22 -16.61
N GLY A 187 -7.95 -23.11 -17.35
CA GLY A 187 -8.76 -21.96 -16.93
C GLY A 187 -7.97 -20.68 -16.82
N ARG A 188 -7.95 -19.89 -17.89
CA ARG A 188 -7.64 -18.45 -17.82
C ARG A 188 -8.60 -17.80 -16.83
N ARG A 189 -8.18 -17.65 -15.57
CA ARG A 189 -8.64 -16.56 -14.70
C ARG A 189 -7.56 -15.51 -14.66
N ARG A 190 -7.38 -14.86 -15.82
CA ARG A 190 -6.83 -13.51 -15.90
C ARG A 190 -7.77 -12.68 -15.04
N TRP A 191 -7.26 -12.01 -14.01
CA TRP A 191 -8.10 -11.16 -13.14
C TRP A 191 -8.78 -10.03 -13.93
N TRP A 192 -8.31 -9.80 -15.16
CA TRP A 192 -8.87 -8.87 -16.13
C TRP A 192 -8.75 -9.52 -17.52
N GLY A 193 -9.88 -9.88 -18.11
CA GLY A 193 -9.97 -10.32 -19.49
C GLY A 193 -10.01 -9.09 -20.40
N ASP A 194 -9.06 -9.05 -21.34
CA ASP A 194 -8.95 -8.23 -22.55
C ASP A 194 -9.89 -7.01 -22.67
N VAL A 195 -9.32 -5.82 -22.44
CA VAL A 195 -9.81 -4.51 -22.93
C VAL A 195 -8.76 -3.90 -23.85
#